data_AF-A0A971BU70-F1
#
_entry.id   AF-A0A971BU70-F1
#
_cell.length_a   1.000
_cell.length_b   1.000
_cell.length_c   1.000
_cell.angle_alpha   90.00
_cell.angle_beta   90.00
_cell.angle_gamma   90.00
#
_symmetry.space_group_name_H-M   'P 1'
#
loop_
_entity.id
_entity.type
_entity.pdbx_description
1 polymer ?
#
loop_
_entity_poly.entity_id
_entity_poly.type
_entity_poly.pdbx_seq_one_letter_code
_entity_poly.pdbx_strand_id
1 'polypeptide(L)'
;MRGDGLKEKTVQTEELPPPPKILTKPLPVILDEMEANIKAAIDAARRAEDASKKANDAAVLATKASGEAEKRAEEARKAGETAAQKATTAAGEAAARAEQIANTAIAEAENAEKKAKEAADAASMAAEEAAARAEEAALKAEDIARAAQYAAEEATAKSDEVARAAEEVSQSALKAAEEAAIRAEDAAILAREAVERSIEASLAAAKQASSSAKLAEKATEEANNNKDAESAKKADDAGREAKKAAAAAFRLADETARKGELADIAGDSAIIAATRISGVLADRIDESGKDAKDAATKALKTVDETNKKAEHADSAGDAALAAALNALAEQAAARAREAAIAAKDSALSSIEDAKAASIIADEKLALAQKAAAEAEEKGTIESARKADEAGREAKKAALTAARLAQEVARKGEVAGIAGREALEAATQVSGESAESTAQAGRDANEAADAASKLAEDIAQKAERADIESDKALAAAIASAVAQAFAKAEEAQRASQTASSKAADIARIKAEETDKAAREAVSRAEEIALAAQRAADEAMAKAEEALVKKIVKKLTQSEFVLYMIVIILAIVFGSVFLAVALTAGL
;
A
#
# COMPACT_ATOMS: atom_id res chain seq x y z
N MET A 1 -58.97 -91.16 -125.75
CA MET A 1 -59.55 -92.14 -126.69
C MET A 1 -59.03 -91.76 -128.06
N ARG A 2 -57.96 -92.36 -128.61
CA ARG A 2 -57.72 -93.80 -128.83
C ARG A 2 -58.89 -94.45 -129.56
N GLY A 3 -58.59 -95.05 -130.72
CA GLY A 3 -59.53 -95.77 -131.58
C GLY A 3 -59.46 -95.17 -132.98
N ASP A 4 -58.36 -95.31 -133.71
CA ASP A 4 -57.94 -96.58 -134.31
C ASP A 4 -59.02 -97.13 -135.24
N GLY A 5 -58.77 -97.01 -136.53
CA GLY A 5 -58.78 -98.24 -137.31
C GLY A 5 -59.84 -98.39 -138.38
N LEU A 6 -59.29 -98.42 -139.60
CA LEU A 6 -59.29 -99.61 -140.43
C LEU A 6 -60.48 -99.81 -141.39
N LYS A 7 -60.06 -99.99 -142.66
CA LYS A 7 -60.35 -101.18 -143.49
C LYS A 7 -61.71 -101.19 -144.18
N GLU A 8 -61.87 -101.75 -145.38
CA GLU A 8 -61.03 -102.39 -146.40
C GLU A 8 -62.07 -102.87 -147.45
N LYS A 9 -61.57 -103.45 -148.54
CA LYS A 9 -62.16 -104.63 -149.21
C LYS A 9 -63.24 -104.40 -150.28
N THR A 10 -62.88 -104.54 -151.57
CA THR A 10 -62.83 -105.79 -152.42
C THR A 10 -64.18 -106.04 -153.12
N VAL A 11 -64.39 -106.59 -154.32
CA VAL A 11 -63.62 -107.27 -155.39
C VAL A 11 -64.67 -107.76 -156.44
N GLN A 12 -64.22 -108.12 -157.66
CA GLN A 12 -64.61 -109.30 -158.47
C GLN A 12 -65.28 -109.18 -159.87
N THR A 13 -64.53 -109.80 -160.79
CA THR A 13 -64.60 -110.36 -162.16
C THR A 13 -65.56 -111.56 -162.40
N GLU A 14 -65.66 -111.99 -163.69
CA GLU A 14 -66.03 -113.33 -164.29
C GLU A 14 -67.45 -113.52 -164.93
N GLU A 15 -67.76 -114.34 -165.96
CA GLU A 15 -67.16 -114.98 -167.18
C GLU A 15 -68.30 -115.78 -167.94
N LEU A 16 -68.10 -116.29 -169.19
CA LEU A 16 -69.02 -117.04 -170.14
C LEU A 16 -69.73 -118.31 -169.58
N PRO A 17 -70.74 -119.00 -170.25
CA PRO A 17 -70.49 -120.23 -171.08
C PRO A 17 -71.66 -120.67 -172.08
N PRO A 18 -71.88 -121.96 -172.52
CA PRO A 18 -71.72 -122.45 -173.92
C PRO A 18 -72.96 -123.28 -174.46
N PRO A 19 -72.91 -124.07 -175.57
CA PRO A 19 -74.09 -124.58 -176.33
C PRO A 19 -74.44 -126.08 -176.11
N PRO A 20 -75.64 -126.55 -176.51
CA PRO A 20 -75.76 -127.86 -177.19
C PRO A 20 -76.92 -127.91 -178.25
N LYS A 21 -76.86 -128.63 -179.39
CA LYS A 21 -76.75 -130.07 -179.76
C LYS A 21 -78.08 -130.86 -179.80
N ILE A 22 -78.20 -131.69 -180.84
CA ILE A 22 -79.40 -132.20 -181.56
C ILE A 22 -79.78 -133.65 -181.13
N LEU A 23 -81.03 -134.10 -181.36
CA LEU A 23 -81.58 -135.47 -181.14
C LEU A 23 -82.46 -135.96 -182.33
N THR A 24 -82.72 -137.27 -182.43
CA THR A 24 -83.40 -137.97 -183.56
C THR A 24 -84.27 -139.18 -183.10
N LYS A 25 -85.64 -139.23 -183.22
CA LYS A 25 -86.53 -140.40 -182.87
C LYS A 25 -87.98 -140.41 -183.52
N PRO A 26 -88.78 -141.53 -183.48
CA PRO A 26 -89.82 -141.94 -184.49
C PRO A 26 -91.34 -141.87 -184.12
N LEU A 27 -92.23 -142.03 -185.12
CA LEU A 27 -93.69 -141.79 -185.06
C LEU A 27 -94.61 -142.74 -184.22
N PRO A 28 -94.26 -143.97 -183.84
CA PRO A 28 -95.01 -144.70 -182.80
C PRO A 28 -94.72 -144.17 -181.38
N VAL A 29 -93.83 -143.17 -181.22
CA VAL A 29 -93.20 -142.76 -179.95
C VAL A 29 -93.30 -141.23 -179.66
N ILE A 30 -93.60 -140.34 -180.64
CA ILE A 30 -93.65 -138.87 -180.41
C ILE A 30 -94.95 -138.40 -179.69
N LEU A 31 -95.95 -139.30 -179.55
CA LEU A 31 -97.25 -139.03 -178.92
C LEU A 31 -97.21 -138.89 -177.38
N ASP A 32 -96.17 -139.36 -176.68
CA ASP A 32 -96.03 -139.18 -175.22
C ASP A 32 -95.10 -138.01 -174.81
N GLU A 33 -94.40 -137.37 -175.77
CA GLU A 33 -93.36 -136.36 -175.51
C GLU A 33 -93.78 -134.88 -175.72
N MET A 34 -94.78 -134.52 -176.54
CA MET A 34 -95.12 -133.09 -176.79
C MET A 34 -96.20 -132.50 -175.85
N GLU A 35 -97.05 -133.35 -175.28
CA GLU A 35 -97.94 -133.01 -174.16
C GLU A 35 -97.13 -132.62 -172.91
N ALA A 36 -95.90 -133.14 -172.75
CA ALA A 36 -94.91 -132.70 -171.77
C ALA A 36 -94.26 -131.33 -172.13
N ASN A 37 -94.13 -130.99 -173.41
CA ASN A 37 -93.53 -129.72 -173.87
C ASN A 37 -94.47 -128.50 -173.79
N ILE A 38 -95.78 -128.62 -174.05
CA ILE A 38 -96.69 -127.46 -173.91
C ILE A 38 -97.10 -127.24 -172.45
N LYS A 39 -97.21 -128.30 -171.63
CA LYS A 39 -97.23 -128.13 -170.16
C LYS A 39 -95.96 -127.41 -169.67
N ALA A 40 -94.79 -127.74 -170.22
CA ALA A 40 -93.56 -126.98 -169.94
C ALA A 40 -93.58 -125.54 -170.49
N ALA A 41 -94.22 -125.27 -171.63
CA ALA A 41 -94.37 -123.93 -172.19
C ALA A 41 -95.39 -123.06 -171.42
N ILE A 42 -96.47 -123.65 -170.91
CA ILE A 42 -97.46 -122.98 -170.06
C ILE A 42 -96.89 -122.76 -168.65
N ASP A 43 -96.14 -123.71 -168.10
CA ASP A 43 -95.39 -123.52 -166.85
C ASP A 43 -94.21 -122.55 -167.02
N ALA A 44 -93.61 -122.45 -168.20
CA ALA A 44 -92.63 -121.41 -168.54
C ALA A 44 -93.29 -120.04 -168.67
N ALA A 45 -94.48 -119.95 -169.27
CA ALA A 45 -95.24 -118.70 -169.35
C ALA A 45 -95.72 -118.23 -167.97
N ARG A 46 -96.15 -119.15 -167.09
CA ARG A 46 -96.48 -118.83 -165.69
C ARG A 46 -95.26 -118.49 -164.85
N ARG A 47 -94.10 -119.14 -165.04
CA ARG A 47 -92.83 -118.71 -164.42
C ARG A 47 -92.36 -117.36 -164.93
N ALA A 48 -92.62 -117.02 -166.20
CA ALA A 48 -92.35 -115.71 -166.76
C ALA A 48 -93.30 -114.63 -166.21
N GLU A 49 -94.57 -114.96 -165.98
CA GLU A 49 -95.55 -114.07 -165.32
C GLU A 49 -95.19 -113.85 -163.83
N ASP A 50 -94.81 -114.90 -163.11
CA ASP A 50 -94.34 -114.80 -161.71
C ASP A 50 -93.00 -114.05 -161.61
N ALA A 51 -92.12 -114.19 -162.60
CA ALA A 51 -90.89 -113.41 -162.67
C ALA A 51 -91.17 -111.92 -162.97
N SER A 52 -92.16 -111.63 -163.83
CA SER A 52 -92.55 -110.26 -164.17
C SER A 52 -93.26 -109.55 -163.00
N LYS A 53 -94.11 -110.26 -162.25
CA LYS A 53 -94.70 -109.74 -160.99
C LYS A 53 -93.63 -109.48 -159.93
N LYS A 54 -92.71 -110.43 -159.70
CA LYS A 54 -91.61 -110.25 -158.74
C LYS A 54 -90.65 -109.12 -159.14
N ALA A 55 -90.44 -108.87 -160.43
CA ALA A 55 -89.66 -107.73 -160.93
C ALA A 55 -90.39 -106.39 -160.69
N ASN A 56 -91.71 -106.35 -160.83
CA ASN A 56 -92.50 -105.15 -160.56
C ASN A 56 -92.59 -104.85 -159.06
N ASP A 57 -92.76 -105.88 -158.22
CA ASP A 57 -92.71 -105.76 -156.76
C ASP A 57 -91.32 -105.27 -156.29
N ALA A 58 -90.24 -105.68 -156.95
CA ALA A 58 -88.89 -105.18 -156.67
C ALA A 58 -88.71 -103.70 -157.06
N ALA A 59 -89.29 -103.25 -158.18
CA ALA A 59 -89.22 -101.84 -158.61
C ALA A 59 -90.02 -100.90 -157.68
N VAL A 60 -91.18 -101.33 -157.21
CA VAL A 60 -91.99 -100.57 -156.24
C VAL A 60 -91.29 -100.48 -154.88
N LEU A 61 -90.65 -101.56 -154.42
CA LEU A 61 -89.87 -101.56 -153.18
C LEU A 61 -88.62 -100.67 -153.27
N ALA A 62 -87.95 -100.62 -154.42
CA ALA A 62 -86.78 -99.77 -154.64
C ALA A 62 -87.13 -98.27 -154.58
N THR A 63 -88.27 -97.87 -155.13
CA THR A 63 -88.73 -96.47 -155.11
C THR A 63 -89.12 -96.02 -153.70
N LYS A 64 -89.68 -96.92 -152.89
CA LYS A 64 -90.04 -96.64 -151.49
C LYS A 64 -88.80 -96.55 -150.59
N ALA A 65 -87.78 -97.37 -150.87
CA ALA A 65 -86.51 -97.34 -150.15
C ALA A 65 -85.70 -96.06 -150.43
N SER A 66 -85.75 -95.50 -151.65
CA SER A 66 -85.03 -94.24 -151.95
C SER A 66 -85.65 -93.04 -151.23
N GLY A 67 -86.98 -92.97 -151.13
CA GLY A 67 -87.66 -91.90 -150.38
C GLY A 67 -87.41 -91.94 -148.86
N GLU A 68 -87.21 -93.13 -148.28
CA GLU A 68 -86.86 -93.25 -146.85
C GLU A 68 -85.37 -92.93 -146.57
N ALA A 69 -84.49 -93.12 -147.56
CA ALA A 69 -83.08 -92.76 -147.43
C ALA A 69 -82.87 -91.23 -147.42
N GLU A 70 -83.62 -90.49 -148.24
CA GLU A 70 -83.53 -89.03 -148.32
C GLU A 70 -83.99 -88.35 -147.00
N LYS A 71 -85.09 -88.82 -146.40
CA LYS A 71 -85.56 -88.33 -145.09
C LYS A 71 -84.54 -88.53 -143.96
N ARG A 72 -83.89 -89.69 -143.88
CA ARG A 72 -82.88 -89.96 -142.84
C ARG A 72 -81.62 -89.09 -143.01
N ALA A 73 -81.24 -88.78 -144.25
CA ALA A 73 -80.09 -87.92 -144.51
C ALA A 73 -80.34 -86.48 -144.02
N GLU A 74 -81.56 -85.96 -144.19
CA GLU A 74 -81.90 -84.60 -143.78
C GLU A 74 -82.08 -84.46 -142.26
N GLU A 75 -82.61 -85.47 -141.58
CA GLU A 75 -82.67 -85.54 -140.11
C GLU A 75 -81.26 -85.59 -139.48
N ALA A 76 -80.33 -86.33 -140.09
CA ALA A 76 -78.94 -86.37 -139.63
C ALA A 76 -78.22 -85.02 -139.75
N ARG A 77 -78.50 -84.24 -140.80
CA ARG A 77 -77.90 -82.91 -141.01
C ARG A 77 -78.33 -81.91 -139.92
N LYS A 78 -79.63 -81.83 -139.61
CA LYS A 78 -80.16 -80.95 -138.55
C LYS A 78 -79.67 -81.32 -137.15
N ALA A 79 -79.51 -82.61 -136.87
CA ALA A 79 -78.92 -83.07 -135.61
C ALA A 79 -77.46 -82.62 -135.47
N GLY A 80 -76.68 -82.66 -136.56
CA GLY A 80 -75.28 -82.21 -136.60
C GLY A 80 -75.12 -80.72 -136.32
N GLU A 81 -75.91 -79.86 -136.97
CA GLU A 81 -75.85 -78.40 -136.77
C GLU A 81 -76.19 -78.00 -135.31
N THR A 82 -77.21 -78.65 -134.73
CA THR A 82 -77.63 -78.37 -133.35
C THR A 82 -76.57 -78.80 -132.32
N ALA A 83 -75.87 -79.91 -132.58
CA ALA A 83 -74.80 -80.39 -131.72
C ALA A 83 -73.57 -79.46 -131.75
N ALA A 84 -73.19 -78.98 -132.93
CA ALA A 84 -72.07 -78.05 -133.08
C ALA A 84 -72.32 -76.72 -132.36
N GLN A 85 -73.51 -76.14 -132.51
CA GLN A 85 -73.85 -74.86 -131.87
C GLN A 85 -73.88 -74.96 -130.33
N LYS A 86 -74.41 -76.06 -129.78
CA LYS A 86 -74.37 -76.32 -128.33
C LYS A 86 -72.94 -76.47 -127.81
N ALA A 87 -72.06 -77.13 -128.56
CA ALA A 87 -70.65 -77.28 -128.18
C ALA A 87 -69.91 -75.93 -128.16
N THR A 88 -70.13 -75.06 -129.14
CA THR A 88 -69.51 -73.72 -129.18
C THR A 88 -69.99 -72.82 -128.05
N THR A 89 -71.28 -72.87 -127.72
CA THR A 89 -71.85 -72.06 -126.63
C THR A 89 -71.31 -72.51 -125.27
N ALA A 90 -71.24 -73.83 -125.04
CA ALA A 90 -70.66 -74.39 -123.81
C ALA A 90 -69.16 -74.06 -123.65
N ALA A 91 -68.40 -74.06 -124.75
CA ALA A 91 -66.99 -73.66 -124.74
C ALA A 91 -66.81 -72.17 -124.41
N GLY A 92 -67.68 -71.31 -124.96
CA GLY A 92 -67.68 -69.86 -124.68
C GLY A 92 -68.02 -69.56 -123.21
N GLU A 93 -69.03 -70.21 -122.65
CA GLU A 93 -69.39 -70.06 -121.24
C GLU A 93 -68.28 -70.58 -120.30
N ALA A 94 -67.60 -71.67 -120.66
CA ALA A 94 -66.48 -72.19 -119.87
C ALA A 94 -65.29 -71.22 -119.86
N ALA A 95 -64.96 -70.62 -121.01
CA ALA A 95 -63.90 -69.61 -121.10
C ALA A 95 -64.23 -68.35 -120.29
N ALA A 96 -65.47 -67.84 -120.39
CA ALA A 96 -65.90 -66.66 -119.64
C ALA A 96 -65.88 -66.89 -118.12
N ARG A 97 -66.28 -68.08 -117.65
CA ARG A 97 -66.18 -68.45 -116.22
C ARG A 97 -64.73 -68.56 -115.78
N ALA A 98 -63.84 -69.12 -116.61
CA ALA A 98 -62.43 -69.21 -116.28
C ALA A 98 -61.78 -67.83 -116.17
N GLU A 99 -62.12 -66.90 -117.06
CA GLU A 99 -61.65 -65.51 -117.02
C GLU A 99 -62.17 -64.76 -115.77
N GLN A 100 -63.46 -64.94 -115.44
CA GLN A 100 -64.03 -64.36 -114.22
C GLN A 100 -63.36 -64.90 -112.95
N ILE A 101 -63.10 -66.20 -112.88
CA ILE A 101 -62.39 -66.83 -111.76
C ILE A 101 -60.95 -66.30 -111.66
N ALA A 102 -60.24 -66.19 -112.78
CA ALA A 102 -58.88 -65.65 -112.81
C ALA A 102 -58.82 -64.19 -112.34
N ASN A 103 -59.73 -63.34 -112.81
CA ASN A 103 -59.80 -61.93 -112.40
C ASN A 103 -60.17 -61.77 -110.92
N THR A 104 -61.06 -62.62 -110.41
CA THR A 104 -61.40 -62.63 -108.98
C THR A 104 -60.20 -63.05 -108.13
N ALA A 105 -59.46 -64.08 -108.56
CA ALA A 105 -58.26 -64.54 -107.88
C ALA A 105 -57.14 -63.48 -107.89
N ILE A 106 -56.97 -62.74 -108.99
CA ILE A 106 -56.02 -61.62 -109.08
C ILE A 106 -56.42 -60.51 -108.11
N ALA A 107 -57.70 -60.09 -108.11
CA ALA A 107 -58.18 -59.04 -107.22
C ALA A 107 -58.11 -59.43 -105.73
N GLU A 108 -58.33 -60.70 -105.40
CA GLU A 108 -58.13 -61.22 -104.04
C GLU A 108 -56.65 -61.25 -103.65
N ALA A 109 -55.76 -61.63 -104.57
CA ALA A 109 -54.32 -61.61 -104.36
C ALA A 109 -53.77 -60.19 -104.16
N GLU A 110 -54.20 -59.22 -104.98
CA GLU A 110 -53.83 -57.81 -104.84
C GLU A 110 -54.34 -57.22 -103.51
N ASN A 111 -55.56 -57.56 -103.09
CA ASN A 111 -56.08 -57.15 -101.79
C ASN A 111 -55.33 -57.81 -100.62
N ALA A 112 -54.91 -59.06 -100.77
CA ALA A 112 -54.09 -59.75 -99.78
C ALA A 112 -52.69 -59.14 -99.68
N GLU A 113 -52.07 -58.82 -100.82
CA GLU A 113 -50.77 -58.12 -100.88
C GLU A 113 -50.88 -56.73 -100.25
N LYS A 114 -51.92 -55.97 -100.57
CA LYS A 114 -52.15 -54.64 -99.99
C LYS A 114 -52.33 -54.71 -98.48
N LYS A 115 -53.15 -55.65 -97.98
CA LYS A 115 -53.33 -55.85 -96.53
C LYS A 115 -52.05 -56.32 -95.85
N ALA A 116 -51.26 -57.17 -96.51
CA ALA A 116 -49.96 -57.62 -96.00
C ALA A 116 -48.98 -56.45 -95.91
N LYS A 117 -48.96 -55.56 -96.91
CA LYS A 117 -48.14 -54.35 -96.92
C LYS A 117 -48.58 -53.36 -95.85
N GLU A 118 -49.87 -53.08 -95.74
CA GLU A 118 -50.43 -52.22 -94.69
C GLU A 118 -50.12 -52.78 -93.28
N ALA A 119 -50.20 -54.10 -93.09
CA ALA A 119 -49.82 -54.74 -91.84
C ALA A 119 -48.32 -54.67 -91.57
N ALA A 120 -47.48 -54.82 -92.60
CA ALA A 120 -46.03 -54.69 -92.48
C ALA A 120 -45.61 -53.24 -92.17
N ASP A 121 -46.22 -52.26 -92.84
CA ASP A 121 -45.98 -50.83 -92.60
C ASP A 121 -46.45 -50.44 -91.19
N ALA A 122 -47.63 -50.88 -90.76
CA ALA A 122 -48.11 -50.65 -89.39
C ALA A 122 -47.22 -51.32 -88.32
N ALA A 123 -46.73 -52.53 -88.59
CA ALA A 123 -45.78 -53.21 -87.70
C ALA A 123 -44.43 -52.49 -87.66
N SER A 124 -43.95 -51.99 -88.80
CA SER A 124 -42.71 -51.20 -88.89
C SER A 124 -42.84 -49.90 -88.12
N MET A 125 -43.93 -49.15 -88.30
CA MET A 125 -44.19 -47.92 -87.55
C MET A 125 -44.31 -48.19 -86.05
N ALA A 126 -44.99 -49.25 -85.64
CA ALA A 126 -45.09 -49.62 -84.22
C ALA A 126 -43.72 -50.02 -83.63
N ALA A 127 -42.88 -50.71 -84.41
CA ALA A 127 -41.52 -51.07 -84.00
C ALA A 127 -40.61 -49.83 -83.90
N GLU A 128 -40.70 -48.90 -84.86
CA GLU A 128 -39.99 -47.62 -84.83
C GLU A 128 -40.42 -46.75 -83.66
N GLU A 129 -41.74 -46.66 -83.38
CA GLU A 129 -42.25 -45.89 -82.24
C GLU A 129 -41.83 -46.54 -80.91
N ALA A 130 -41.84 -47.88 -80.82
CA ALA A 130 -41.34 -48.60 -79.65
C ALA A 130 -39.82 -48.40 -79.46
N ALA A 131 -39.04 -48.42 -80.55
CA ALA A 131 -37.61 -48.14 -80.52
C ALA A 131 -37.33 -46.70 -80.09
N ALA A 132 -38.05 -45.71 -80.63
CA ALA A 132 -37.92 -44.31 -80.27
C ALA A 132 -38.26 -44.06 -78.79
N ARG A 133 -39.33 -44.69 -78.26
CA ARG A 133 -39.66 -44.63 -76.83
C ARG A 133 -38.60 -45.31 -75.96
N ALA A 134 -38.02 -46.42 -76.43
CA ALA A 134 -36.93 -47.10 -75.72
C ALA A 134 -35.66 -46.24 -75.71
N GLU A 135 -35.32 -45.57 -76.81
CA GLU A 135 -34.22 -44.60 -76.88
C GLU A 135 -34.47 -43.40 -75.97
N GLU A 136 -35.67 -42.81 -75.98
CA GLU A 136 -36.02 -41.71 -75.08
C GLU A 136 -35.95 -42.14 -73.60
N ALA A 137 -36.42 -43.34 -73.28
CA ALA A 137 -36.31 -43.89 -71.93
C ALA A 137 -34.85 -44.17 -71.53
N ALA A 138 -34.03 -44.67 -72.46
CA ALA A 138 -32.60 -44.87 -72.23
C ALA A 138 -31.85 -43.55 -72.01
N LEU A 139 -32.14 -42.51 -72.81
CA LEU A 139 -31.58 -41.17 -72.64
C LEU A 139 -32.00 -40.55 -71.31
N LYS A 140 -33.27 -40.66 -70.92
CA LYS A 140 -33.73 -40.19 -69.60
C LYS A 140 -33.08 -40.96 -68.45
N ALA A 141 -32.89 -42.27 -68.59
CA ALA A 141 -32.19 -43.07 -67.59
C ALA A 141 -30.71 -42.67 -67.50
N GLU A 142 -30.06 -42.38 -68.63
CA GLU A 142 -28.70 -41.87 -68.69
C GLU A 142 -28.58 -40.49 -68.03
N ASP A 143 -29.50 -39.55 -68.31
CA ASP A 143 -29.53 -38.24 -67.67
C ASP A 143 -29.74 -38.33 -66.16
N ILE A 144 -30.63 -39.22 -65.69
CA ILE A 144 -30.83 -39.50 -64.26
C ILE A 144 -29.57 -40.10 -63.64
N ALA A 145 -28.92 -41.05 -64.32
CA ALA A 145 -27.68 -41.67 -63.84
C ALA A 145 -26.54 -40.64 -63.75
N ARG A 146 -26.39 -39.77 -64.76
CA ARG A 146 -25.42 -38.66 -64.73
C ARG A 146 -25.75 -37.66 -63.63
N ALA A 147 -27.01 -37.27 -63.46
CA ALA A 147 -27.43 -36.36 -62.38
C ALA A 147 -27.17 -36.97 -60.99
N ALA A 148 -27.44 -38.26 -60.81
CA ALA A 148 -27.14 -38.98 -59.58
C ALA A 148 -25.63 -39.09 -59.33
N GLN A 149 -24.83 -39.36 -60.38
CA GLN A 149 -23.38 -39.37 -60.30
C GLN A 149 -22.83 -37.98 -59.91
N TYR A 150 -23.28 -36.91 -60.57
CA TYR A 150 -22.90 -35.54 -60.22
C TYR A 150 -23.29 -35.18 -58.78
N ALA A 151 -24.50 -35.56 -58.33
CA ALA A 151 -24.92 -35.34 -56.95
C ALA A 151 -24.07 -36.12 -55.94
N ALA A 152 -23.67 -37.36 -56.26
CA ALA A 152 -22.79 -38.17 -55.42
C ALA A 152 -21.35 -37.62 -55.38
N GLU A 153 -20.82 -37.18 -56.51
CA GLU A 153 -19.51 -36.52 -56.60
C GLU A 153 -19.51 -35.19 -55.82
N GLU A 154 -20.56 -34.37 -55.94
CA GLU A 154 -20.71 -33.12 -55.17
C GLU A 154 -20.84 -33.39 -53.67
N ALA A 155 -21.59 -34.43 -53.26
CA ALA A 155 -21.71 -34.83 -51.87
C ALA A 155 -20.37 -35.33 -51.30
N THR A 156 -19.61 -36.11 -52.06
CA THR A 156 -18.27 -36.58 -51.69
C THR A 156 -17.31 -35.42 -51.57
N ALA A 157 -17.30 -34.49 -52.55
CA ALA A 157 -16.47 -33.30 -52.52
C ALA A 157 -16.76 -32.41 -51.29
N LYS A 158 -18.05 -32.21 -50.96
CA LYS A 158 -18.44 -31.49 -49.73
C LYS A 158 -18.04 -32.23 -48.46
N SER A 159 -18.14 -33.55 -48.43
CA SER A 159 -17.68 -34.37 -47.30
C SER A 159 -16.17 -34.21 -47.08
N ASP A 160 -15.38 -34.25 -48.15
CA ASP A 160 -13.93 -34.07 -48.10
C ASP A 160 -13.52 -32.64 -47.72
N GLU A 161 -14.30 -31.63 -48.14
CA GLU A 161 -14.14 -30.25 -47.70
C GLU A 161 -14.42 -30.10 -46.20
N VAL A 162 -15.53 -30.68 -45.71
CA VAL A 162 -15.88 -30.67 -44.28
C VAL A 162 -14.84 -31.44 -43.45
N ALA A 163 -14.35 -32.58 -43.93
CA ALA A 163 -13.31 -33.35 -43.26
C ALA A 163 -12.01 -32.56 -43.14
N ARG A 164 -11.56 -31.91 -44.22
CA ARG A 164 -10.38 -31.03 -44.20
C ARG A 164 -10.56 -29.83 -43.27
N ALA A 165 -11.73 -29.17 -43.31
CA ALA A 165 -12.02 -28.07 -42.41
C ALA A 165 -12.03 -28.51 -40.93
N ALA A 166 -12.58 -29.69 -40.62
CA ALA A 166 -12.56 -30.27 -39.28
C ALA A 166 -11.13 -30.60 -38.83
N GLU A 167 -10.29 -31.12 -39.72
CA GLU A 167 -8.88 -31.38 -39.44
C GLU A 167 -8.11 -30.09 -39.19
N GLU A 168 -8.28 -29.06 -40.01
CA GLU A 168 -7.65 -27.75 -39.82
C GLU A 168 -8.06 -27.11 -38.49
N VAL A 169 -9.35 -27.16 -38.14
CA VAL A 169 -9.85 -26.68 -36.84
C VAL A 169 -9.22 -27.47 -35.69
N SER A 170 -9.15 -28.80 -35.79
CA SER A 170 -8.52 -29.66 -34.78
C SER A 170 -7.03 -29.32 -34.60
N GLN A 171 -6.27 -29.18 -35.69
CA GLN A 171 -4.86 -28.80 -35.65
C GLN A 171 -4.66 -27.40 -35.06
N SER A 172 -5.54 -26.45 -35.38
CA SER A 172 -5.49 -25.10 -34.79
C SER A 172 -5.76 -25.11 -33.29
N ALA A 173 -6.71 -25.93 -32.83
CA ALA A 173 -7.04 -26.09 -31.41
C ALA A 173 -5.90 -26.76 -30.64
N LEU A 174 -5.25 -27.77 -31.24
CA LEU A 174 -4.06 -28.42 -30.68
C LEU A 174 -2.91 -27.43 -30.52
N LYS A 175 -2.58 -26.65 -31.56
CA LYS A 175 -1.54 -25.60 -31.48
C LYS A 175 -1.84 -24.58 -30.39
N ALA A 176 -3.10 -24.14 -30.28
CA ALA A 176 -3.51 -23.21 -29.23
C ALA A 176 -3.37 -23.82 -27.81
N ALA A 177 -3.66 -25.11 -27.66
CA ALA A 177 -3.46 -25.83 -26.40
C ALA A 177 -1.97 -25.99 -26.05
N GLU A 178 -1.13 -26.32 -27.03
CA GLU A 178 0.32 -26.40 -26.87
C GLU A 178 0.93 -25.06 -26.47
N GLU A 179 0.57 -23.96 -27.14
CA GLU A 179 1.02 -22.62 -26.79
C GLU A 179 0.58 -22.20 -25.38
N ALA A 180 -0.65 -22.53 -24.99
CA ALA A 180 -1.13 -22.28 -23.63
C ALA A 180 -0.36 -23.11 -22.59
N ALA A 181 -0.02 -24.35 -22.92
CA ALA A 181 0.76 -25.22 -22.05
C ALA A 181 2.20 -24.74 -21.90
N ILE A 182 2.86 -24.31 -22.99
CA ILE A 182 4.21 -23.73 -22.96
C ILE A 182 4.24 -22.46 -22.08
N ARG A 183 3.22 -21.60 -22.18
CA ARG A 183 3.13 -20.43 -21.27
C ARG A 183 3.00 -20.82 -19.79
N ALA A 184 2.30 -21.92 -19.49
CA ALA A 184 2.18 -22.43 -18.13
C ALA A 184 3.51 -23.03 -17.65
N GLU A 185 4.25 -23.71 -18.53
CA GLU A 185 5.61 -24.20 -18.28
C GLU A 185 6.57 -23.06 -17.93
N ASP A 186 6.63 -22.01 -18.77
CA ASP A 186 7.48 -20.84 -18.55
C ASP A 186 7.15 -20.15 -17.23
N ALA A 187 5.86 -20.03 -16.88
CA ALA A 187 5.43 -19.47 -15.62
C ALA A 187 5.87 -20.32 -14.41
N ALA A 188 5.78 -21.65 -14.50
CA ALA A 188 6.23 -22.56 -13.45
C ALA A 188 7.76 -22.48 -13.26
N ILE A 189 8.53 -22.45 -14.35
CA ILE A 189 9.99 -22.33 -14.31
C ILE A 189 10.41 -20.99 -13.67
N LEU A 190 9.82 -19.87 -14.11
CA LEU A 190 10.12 -18.54 -13.56
C LEU A 190 9.75 -18.44 -12.08
N ALA A 191 8.61 -19.03 -11.68
CA ALA A 191 8.20 -19.04 -10.28
C ALA A 191 9.14 -19.88 -9.41
N ARG A 192 9.57 -21.05 -9.90
CA ARG A 192 10.58 -21.90 -9.24
C ARG A 192 11.89 -21.13 -9.02
N GLU A 193 12.45 -20.52 -10.06
CA GLU A 193 13.69 -19.75 -9.95
C GLU A 193 13.56 -18.56 -8.98
N ALA A 194 12.42 -17.87 -8.99
CA ALA A 194 12.16 -16.77 -8.08
C ALA A 194 12.12 -17.24 -6.61
N VAL A 195 11.52 -18.39 -6.35
CA VAL A 195 11.50 -19.03 -5.04
C VAL A 195 12.90 -19.42 -4.59
N GLU A 196 13.70 -20.06 -5.44
CA GLU A 196 15.05 -20.49 -5.11
C GLU A 196 15.95 -19.31 -4.71
N ARG A 197 15.92 -18.21 -5.47
CA ARG A 197 16.64 -16.98 -5.10
C ARG A 197 16.15 -16.39 -3.77
N SER A 198 14.85 -16.47 -3.50
CA SER A 198 14.26 -16.00 -2.24
C SER A 198 14.68 -16.87 -1.05
N ILE A 199 14.72 -18.20 -1.23
CA ILE A 199 15.20 -19.15 -0.23
C ILE A 199 16.66 -18.84 0.14
N GLU A 200 17.53 -18.60 -0.84
CA GLU A 200 18.93 -18.24 -0.59
C GLU A 200 19.06 -16.95 0.24
N ALA A 201 18.31 -15.90 -0.13
CA ALA A 201 18.29 -14.64 0.61
C ALA A 201 17.75 -14.82 2.04
N SER A 202 16.67 -15.59 2.20
CA SER A 202 16.08 -15.91 3.50
C SER A 202 17.05 -16.67 4.40
N LEU A 203 17.77 -17.66 3.86
CA LEU A 203 18.79 -18.42 4.60
C LEU A 203 19.97 -17.55 5.02
N ALA A 204 20.41 -16.62 4.17
CA ALA A 204 21.46 -15.66 4.51
C ALA A 204 21.02 -14.74 5.66
N ALA A 205 19.80 -14.21 5.60
CA ALA A 205 19.23 -13.39 6.67
C ALA A 205 19.04 -14.19 7.97
N ALA A 206 18.60 -15.45 7.87
CA ALA A 206 18.46 -16.34 9.02
C ALA A 206 19.82 -16.60 9.70
N LYS A 207 20.90 -16.76 8.91
CA LYS A 207 22.26 -16.90 9.42
C LYS A 207 22.72 -15.62 10.13
N GLN A 208 22.46 -14.46 9.54
CA GLN A 208 22.78 -13.16 10.14
C GLN A 208 22.02 -12.93 11.45
N ALA A 209 20.73 -13.26 11.50
CA ALA A 209 19.92 -13.21 12.71
C ALA A 209 20.52 -14.11 13.80
N SER A 210 20.85 -15.37 13.47
CA SER A 210 21.47 -16.30 14.42
C SER A 210 22.84 -15.84 14.93
N SER A 211 23.70 -15.27 14.09
CA SER A 211 24.98 -14.71 14.55
C SER A 211 24.79 -13.49 15.45
N SER A 212 23.82 -12.63 15.13
CA SER A 212 23.53 -11.43 15.91
C SER A 212 22.92 -11.80 17.28
N ALA A 213 22.08 -12.83 17.33
CA ALA A 213 21.56 -13.40 18.58
C ALA A 213 22.70 -13.82 19.52
N LYS A 214 23.67 -14.61 19.03
CA LYS A 214 24.83 -15.05 19.83
C LYS A 214 25.69 -13.90 20.34
N LEU A 215 25.86 -12.85 19.54
CA LEU A 215 26.57 -11.65 19.97
C LEU A 215 25.80 -10.90 21.06
N ALA A 216 24.48 -10.78 20.93
CA ALA A 216 23.61 -10.18 21.93
C ALA A 216 23.62 -10.99 23.23
N GLU A 217 23.55 -12.32 23.18
CA GLU A 217 23.66 -13.20 24.36
C GLU A 217 25.00 -13.01 25.07
N LYS A 218 26.12 -13.04 24.34
CA LYS A 218 27.44 -12.81 24.92
C LYS A 218 27.56 -11.42 25.55
N ALA A 219 27.03 -10.39 24.91
CA ALA A 219 27.03 -9.03 25.43
C ALA A 219 26.11 -8.89 26.66
N THR A 220 25.01 -9.65 26.71
CA THR A 220 24.13 -9.77 27.88
C THR A 220 24.88 -10.36 29.06
N GLU A 221 25.62 -11.47 28.85
CA GLU A 221 26.46 -12.07 29.90
C GLU A 221 27.55 -11.10 30.37
N GLU A 222 28.21 -10.40 29.45
CA GLU A 222 29.24 -9.40 29.79
C GLU A 222 28.66 -8.24 30.62
N ALA A 223 27.49 -7.70 30.25
CA ALA A 223 26.82 -6.62 30.98
C ALA A 223 26.30 -7.06 32.36
N ASN A 224 25.85 -8.32 32.49
CA ASN A 224 25.41 -8.85 33.78
C ASN A 224 26.58 -9.09 34.74
N ASN A 225 27.74 -9.51 34.23
CA ASN A 225 28.94 -9.79 35.03
C ASN A 225 29.74 -8.51 35.34
N ASN A 226 29.82 -7.59 34.37
CA ASN A 226 30.53 -6.33 34.49
C ASN A 226 29.51 -5.21 34.41
N LYS A 227 29.09 -4.65 35.55
CA LYS A 227 28.08 -3.58 35.61
C LYS A 227 28.69 -2.20 35.33
N ASP A 228 29.38 -2.05 34.20
CA ASP A 228 30.04 -0.83 33.77
C ASP A 228 29.42 -0.23 32.50
N ALA A 229 29.84 0.99 32.14
CA ALA A 229 29.30 1.70 30.99
C ALA A 229 29.71 1.07 29.65
N GLU A 230 30.86 0.40 29.58
CA GLU A 230 31.38 -0.16 28.34
C GLU A 230 30.64 -1.45 28.00
N SER A 231 30.44 -2.34 28.97
CA SER A 231 29.65 -3.56 28.82
C SER A 231 28.18 -3.24 28.49
N ALA A 232 27.59 -2.24 29.16
CA ALA A 232 26.23 -1.78 28.88
C ALA A 232 26.11 -1.28 27.44
N LYS A 233 27.09 -0.50 26.96
CA LYS A 233 27.11 -0.02 25.57
C LYS A 233 27.24 -1.18 24.58
N LYS A 234 28.12 -2.15 24.84
CA LYS A 234 28.25 -3.35 23.99
C LYS A 234 26.93 -4.12 23.92
N ALA A 235 26.22 -4.26 25.04
CA ALA A 235 24.92 -4.92 25.10
C ALA A 235 23.82 -4.14 24.36
N ASP A 236 23.78 -2.81 24.45
CA ASP A 236 22.83 -1.98 23.68
C ASP A 236 23.09 -2.09 22.17
N ASP A 237 24.35 -1.94 21.74
CA ASP A 237 24.75 -2.02 20.33
C ASP A 237 24.43 -3.41 19.74
N ALA A 238 24.80 -4.49 20.45
CA ALA A 238 24.52 -5.86 20.04
C ALA A 238 23.02 -6.16 20.03
N GLY A 239 22.27 -5.67 21.03
CA GLY A 239 20.83 -5.85 21.13
C GLY A 239 20.09 -5.20 19.96
N ARG A 240 20.44 -3.95 19.62
CA ARG A 240 19.87 -3.25 18.46
C ARG A 240 20.18 -3.96 17.15
N GLU A 241 21.39 -4.46 16.99
CA GLU A 241 21.79 -5.15 15.77
C GLU A 241 21.06 -6.50 15.60
N ALA A 242 20.86 -7.23 16.71
CA ALA A 242 20.04 -8.44 16.73
C ALA A 242 18.58 -8.15 16.34
N LYS A 243 17.96 -7.08 16.88
CA LYS A 243 16.61 -6.63 16.50
C LYS A 243 16.51 -6.27 15.01
N LYS A 244 17.49 -5.53 14.46
CA LYS A 244 17.51 -5.20 13.03
C LYS A 244 17.63 -6.46 12.17
N ALA A 245 18.50 -7.40 12.54
CA ALA A 245 18.69 -8.66 11.83
C ALA A 245 17.42 -9.53 11.88
N ALA A 246 16.74 -9.60 13.02
CA ALA A 246 15.44 -10.27 13.17
C ALA A 246 14.39 -9.67 12.23
N ALA A 247 14.24 -8.34 12.22
CA ALA A 247 13.28 -7.65 11.35
C ALA A 247 13.58 -7.81 9.85
N ALA A 248 14.85 -7.95 9.45
CA ALA A 248 15.21 -8.27 8.07
C ALA A 248 14.87 -9.73 7.72
N ALA A 249 15.12 -10.66 8.63
CA ALA A 249 14.79 -12.08 8.46
C ALA A 249 13.28 -12.31 8.34
N PHE A 250 12.45 -11.70 9.19
CA PHE A 250 10.98 -11.79 9.09
C PHE A 250 10.47 -11.29 7.73
N ARG A 251 10.96 -10.14 7.25
CA ARG A 251 10.55 -9.58 5.95
C ARG A 251 10.88 -10.51 4.78
N LEU A 252 12.07 -11.11 4.79
CA LEU A 252 12.49 -12.05 3.75
C LEU A 252 11.77 -13.40 3.85
N ALA A 253 11.39 -13.82 5.06
CA ALA A 253 10.54 -14.99 5.26
C ALA A 253 9.15 -14.75 4.62
N ASP A 254 8.51 -13.60 4.88
CA ASP A 254 7.22 -13.24 4.27
C ASP A 254 7.30 -13.17 2.73
N GLU A 255 8.36 -12.58 2.19
CA GLU A 255 8.57 -12.53 0.73
C GLU A 255 8.75 -13.93 0.13
N THR A 256 9.49 -14.79 0.82
CA THR A 256 9.72 -16.18 0.41
C THR A 256 8.44 -17.00 0.47
N ALA A 257 7.58 -16.79 1.48
CA ALA A 257 6.26 -17.40 1.57
C ALA A 257 5.38 -17.02 0.37
N ARG A 258 5.28 -15.72 0.06
CA ARG A 258 4.48 -15.23 -1.08
C ARG A 258 4.96 -15.79 -2.42
N LYS A 259 6.27 -15.86 -2.63
CA LYS A 259 6.81 -16.47 -3.85
C LYS A 259 6.55 -17.98 -3.88
N GLY A 260 6.62 -18.65 -2.74
CA GLY A 260 6.23 -20.06 -2.59
C GLY A 260 4.78 -20.30 -3.02
N GLU A 261 3.84 -19.46 -2.58
CA GLU A 261 2.44 -19.53 -3.00
C GLU A 261 2.27 -19.33 -4.52
N LEU A 262 2.99 -18.37 -5.11
CA LEU A 262 2.97 -18.16 -6.56
C LEU A 262 3.52 -19.38 -7.33
N ALA A 263 4.58 -20.02 -6.83
CA ALA A 263 5.12 -21.24 -7.42
C ALA A 263 4.16 -22.43 -7.31
N ASP A 264 3.42 -22.55 -6.20
CA ASP A 264 2.38 -23.59 -6.06
C ASP A 264 1.26 -23.40 -7.09
N ILE A 265 0.76 -22.18 -7.26
CA ILE A 265 -0.28 -21.84 -8.25
C ILE A 265 0.21 -22.07 -9.69
N ALA A 266 1.44 -21.65 -9.99
CA ALA A 266 2.04 -21.85 -11.31
C ALA A 266 2.26 -23.35 -11.58
N GLY A 267 2.67 -24.11 -10.56
CA GLY A 267 2.81 -25.56 -10.62
C GLY A 267 1.48 -26.26 -10.95
N ASP A 268 0.39 -25.90 -10.26
CA ASP A 268 -0.95 -26.42 -10.56
C ASP A 268 -1.39 -26.09 -11.99
N SER A 269 -1.11 -24.87 -12.44
CA SER A 269 -1.47 -24.42 -13.80
C SER A 269 -0.73 -25.23 -14.86
N ALA A 270 0.57 -25.50 -14.67
CA ALA A 270 1.37 -26.34 -15.55
C ALA A 270 0.87 -27.78 -15.57
N ILE A 271 0.61 -28.39 -14.40
CA ILE A 271 0.09 -29.77 -14.30
C ILE A 271 -1.27 -29.88 -15.01
N ILE A 272 -2.19 -28.94 -14.77
CA ILE A 272 -3.50 -28.93 -15.46
C ILE A 272 -3.32 -28.77 -16.98
N ALA A 273 -2.41 -27.90 -17.43
CA ALA A 273 -2.16 -27.73 -18.86
C ALA A 273 -1.57 -28.98 -19.50
N ALA A 274 -0.67 -29.70 -18.81
CA ALA A 274 -0.12 -30.97 -19.27
C ALA A 274 -1.21 -32.02 -19.52
N THR A 275 -2.29 -32.06 -18.73
CA THR A 275 -3.40 -33.00 -18.95
C THR A 275 -4.21 -32.77 -20.24
N ARG A 276 -4.06 -31.61 -20.88
CA ARG A 276 -4.82 -31.23 -22.09
C ARG A 276 -4.06 -31.48 -23.39
N ILE A 277 -2.79 -31.85 -23.28
CA ILE A 277 -1.93 -32.18 -24.41
C ILE A 277 -1.36 -33.59 -24.22
N SER A 278 -0.61 -34.11 -25.20
CA SER A 278 -0.09 -35.48 -25.16
C SER A 278 1.36 -35.56 -25.61
N GLY A 279 2.05 -36.63 -25.21
CA GLY A 279 3.42 -36.93 -25.62
C GLY A 279 4.47 -36.17 -24.80
N VAL A 280 5.68 -36.06 -25.36
CA VAL A 280 6.87 -35.55 -24.66
C VAL A 280 6.68 -34.14 -24.09
N LEU A 281 5.88 -33.30 -24.75
CA LEU A 281 5.57 -31.96 -24.25
C LEU A 281 4.74 -32.02 -22.96
N ALA A 282 3.76 -32.92 -22.87
CA ALA A 282 2.95 -33.08 -21.66
C ALA A 282 3.82 -33.50 -20.47
N ASP A 283 4.70 -34.49 -20.67
CA ASP A 283 5.59 -35.00 -19.61
C ASP A 283 6.54 -33.91 -19.09
N ARG A 284 7.13 -33.11 -19.99
CA ARG A 284 8.05 -32.01 -19.63
C ARG A 284 7.34 -30.91 -18.83
N ILE A 285 6.11 -30.58 -19.19
CA ILE A 285 5.32 -29.55 -18.51
C ILE A 285 4.86 -30.05 -17.13
N ASP A 286 4.46 -31.31 -17.02
CA ASP A 286 4.13 -31.95 -15.75
C ASP A 286 5.35 -31.97 -14.80
N GLU A 287 6.54 -32.32 -15.30
CA GLU A 287 7.79 -32.26 -14.54
C GLU A 287 8.10 -30.84 -14.04
N SER A 288 8.00 -29.84 -14.92
CA SER A 288 8.19 -28.43 -14.55
C SER A 288 7.18 -27.96 -13.48
N GLY A 289 5.93 -28.43 -13.57
CA GLY A 289 4.90 -28.13 -12.57
C GLY A 289 5.20 -28.77 -11.21
N LYS A 290 5.68 -30.03 -11.19
CA LYS A 290 6.11 -30.72 -9.96
C LYS A 290 7.31 -30.05 -9.31
N ASP A 291 8.31 -29.67 -10.11
CA ASP A 291 9.48 -28.94 -9.61
C ASP A 291 9.10 -27.61 -8.93
N ALA A 292 8.13 -26.88 -9.50
CA ALA A 292 7.62 -25.64 -8.90
C ALA A 292 6.92 -25.90 -7.55
N LYS A 293 6.15 -26.99 -7.43
CA LYS A 293 5.52 -27.40 -6.15
C LYS A 293 6.53 -27.86 -5.10
N ASP A 294 7.57 -28.58 -5.51
CA ASP A 294 8.65 -28.98 -4.61
C ASP A 294 9.42 -27.76 -4.09
N ALA A 295 9.67 -26.77 -4.96
CA ALA A 295 10.25 -25.49 -4.56
C ALA A 295 9.34 -24.72 -3.58
N ALA A 296 8.03 -24.67 -3.83
CA ALA A 296 7.06 -24.07 -2.91
C ALA A 296 7.08 -24.75 -1.52
N THR A 297 7.13 -26.08 -1.48
CA THR A 297 7.24 -26.85 -0.23
C THR A 297 8.55 -26.55 0.51
N LYS A 298 9.66 -26.43 -0.22
CA LYS A 298 10.97 -26.04 0.33
C LYS A 298 10.97 -24.61 0.86
N ALA A 299 10.23 -23.70 0.20
CA ALA A 299 10.05 -22.33 0.64
C ALA A 299 9.39 -22.28 2.02
N LEU A 300 8.27 -23.00 2.21
CA LEU A 300 7.56 -23.07 3.49
C LEU A 300 8.46 -23.54 4.65
N LYS A 301 9.24 -24.61 4.44
CA LYS A 301 10.22 -25.08 5.45
C LYS A 301 11.27 -24.02 5.77
N THR A 302 11.76 -23.31 4.74
CA THR A 302 12.76 -22.25 4.89
C THR A 302 12.19 -21.06 5.67
N VAL A 303 10.93 -20.70 5.43
CA VAL A 303 10.21 -19.64 6.15
C VAL A 303 10.11 -19.98 7.63
N ASP A 304 9.70 -21.21 7.98
CA ASP A 304 9.62 -21.66 9.38
C ASP A 304 10.98 -21.59 10.09
N GLU A 305 12.05 -22.05 9.44
CA GLU A 305 13.41 -21.97 10.00
C GLU A 305 13.89 -20.52 10.15
N THR A 306 13.57 -19.66 9.19
CA THR A 306 13.95 -18.24 9.22
C THR A 306 13.22 -17.52 10.35
N ASN A 307 11.92 -17.77 10.52
CA ASN A 307 11.11 -17.21 11.60
C ASN A 307 11.64 -17.61 12.97
N LYS A 308 11.94 -18.90 13.21
CA LYS A 308 12.53 -19.36 14.48
C LYS A 308 13.85 -18.65 14.82
N LYS A 309 14.72 -18.46 13.82
CA LYS A 309 16.00 -17.74 14.02
C LYS A 309 15.79 -16.24 14.24
N ALA A 310 14.79 -15.64 13.59
CA ALA A 310 14.41 -14.26 13.80
C ALA A 310 13.84 -14.03 15.20
N GLU A 311 12.92 -14.88 15.68
CA GLU A 311 12.35 -14.86 17.03
C GLU A 311 13.43 -14.99 18.11
N HIS A 312 14.38 -15.90 17.92
CA HIS A 312 15.50 -16.06 18.83
C HIS A 312 16.41 -14.82 18.87
N ALA A 313 16.72 -14.23 17.70
CA ALA A 313 17.48 -12.98 17.63
C ALA A 313 16.73 -11.79 18.25
N ASP A 314 15.41 -11.74 18.09
CA ASP A 314 14.55 -10.71 18.67
C ASP A 314 14.56 -10.80 20.20
N SER A 315 14.41 -12.01 20.74
CA SER A 315 14.42 -12.28 22.19
C SER A 315 15.80 -12.00 22.81
N ALA A 316 16.88 -12.44 22.14
CA ALA A 316 18.25 -12.13 22.56
C ALA A 316 18.52 -10.62 22.51
N GLY A 317 17.95 -9.93 21.53
CA GLY A 317 17.99 -8.47 21.43
C GLY A 317 17.37 -7.77 22.63
N ASP A 318 16.17 -8.20 23.06
CA ASP A 318 15.52 -7.64 24.26
C ASP A 318 16.30 -7.93 25.54
N ALA A 319 16.83 -9.14 25.68
CA ALA A 319 17.65 -9.52 26.83
C ALA A 319 18.91 -8.63 26.94
N ALA A 320 19.58 -8.36 25.82
CA ALA A 320 20.76 -7.51 25.78
C ALA A 320 20.43 -6.04 26.12
N LEU A 321 19.34 -5.50 25.59
CA LEU A 321 18.88 -4.15 25.92
C LEU A 321 18.49 -4.01 27.40
N ALA A 322 17.81 -5.02 27.96
CA ALA A 322 17.46 -5.06 29.37
C ALA A 322 18.71 -5.14 30.27
N ALA A 323 19.70 -5.97 29.90
CA ALA A 323 20.96 -6.05 30.63
C ALA A 323 21.76 -4.75 30.55
N ALA A 324 21.76 -4.07 29.40
CA ALA A 324 22.38 -2.75 29.24
C ALA A 324 21.77 -1.71 30.20
N LEU A 325 20.44 -1.65 30.26
CA LEU A 325 19.71 -0.74 31.16
C LEU A 325 20.00 -1.05 32.64
N ASN A 326 20.00 -2.33 33.02
CA ASN A 326 20.32 -2.75 34.38
C ASN A 326 21.76 -2.39 34.77
N ALA A 327 22.73 -2.60 33.88
CA ALA A 327 24.13 -2.23 34.12
C ALA A 327 24.31 -0.71 34.31
N LEU A 328 23.60 0.11 33.53
CA LEU A 328 23.62 1.57 33.70
C LEU A 328 22.94 2.02 35.00
N ALA A 329 21.81 1.41 35.37
CA ALA A 329 21.13 1.69 36.62
C ALA A 329 22.02 1.36 37.84
N GLU A 330 22.71 0.22 37.79
CA GLU A 330 23.68 -0.21 38.81
C GLU A 330 24.87 0.76 38.93
N GLN A 331 25.41 1.22 37.80
CA GLN A 331 26.48 2.22 37.81
C GLN A 331 26.01 3.57 38.36
N ALA A 332 24.79 4.00 38.01
CA ALA A 332 24.20 5.22 38.54
C ALA A 332 23.98 5.13 40.05
N ALA A 333 23.46 3.99 40.54
CA ALA A 333 23.30 3.72 41.96
C ALA A 333 24.64 3.70 42.70
N ALA A 334 25.68 3.10 42.13
CA ALA A 334 27.03 3.11 42.71
C ALA A 334 27.58 4.55 42.85
N ARG A 335 27.45 5.39 41.82
CA ARG A 335 27.87 6.80 41.88
C ARG A 335 27.06 7.61 42.89
N ALA A 336 25.75 7.41 42.95
CA ALA A 336 24.88 8.07 43.91
C ALA A 336 25.24 7.64 45.35
N ARG A 337 25.54 6.36 45.56
CA ARG A 337 26.03 5.83 46.85
C ARG A 337 27.35 6.47 47.25
N GLU A 338 28.34 6.52 46.35
CA GLU A 338 29.64 7.17 46.62
C GLU A 338 29.48 8.66 46.95
N ALA A 339 28.64 9.38 46.19
CA ALA A 339 28.34 10.79 46.45
C ALA A 339 27.66 10.99 47.82
N ALA A 340 26.71 10.12 48.19
CA ALA A 340 26.05 10.16 49.48
C ALA A 340 27.02 9.89 50.65
N ILE A 341 27.91 8.91 50.52
CA ILE A 341 28.95 8.62 51.52
C ILE A 341 29.91 9.81 51.66
N ALA A 342 30.43 10.34 50.54
CA ALA A 342 31.34 11.47 50.58
C ALA A 342 30.70 12.73 51.18
N ALA A 343 29.42 12.99 50.87
CA ALA A 343 28.68 14.11 51.42
C ALA A 343 28.39 13.93 52.92
N LYS A 344 28.03 12.72 53.35
CA LYS A 344 27.90 12.34 54.77
C LYS A 344 29.19 12.61 55.53
N ASP A 345 30.32 12.07 55.07
CA ASP A 345 31.61 12.21 55.76
C ASP A 345 32.04 13.70 55.83
N SER A 346 31.80 14.47 54.77
CA SER A 346 32.06 15.92 54.76
C SER A 346 31.18 16.68 55.76
N ALA A 347 29.90 16.32 55.88
CA ALA A 347 28.98 16.91 56.84
C ALA A 347 29.38 16.56 58.28
N LEU A 348 29.73 15.29 58.56
CA LEU A 348 30.16 14.83 59.88
C LEU A 348 31.47 15.50 60.34
N SER A 349 32.47 15.60 59.46
CA SER A 349 33.70 16.32 59.76
C SER A 349 33.44 17.79 60.10
N SER A 350 32.52 18.44 59.39
CA SER A 350 32.18 19.84 59.65
C SER A 350 31.39 20.01 60.95
N ILE A 351 30.53 19.04 61.27
CA ILE A 351 29.82 18.96 62.56
C ILE A 351 30.83 18.93 63.72
N GLU A 352 31.90 18.14 63.62
CA GLU A 352 32.94 18.05 64.66
C GLU A 352 33.68 19.39 64.83
N ASP A 353 34.11 20.02 63.72
CA ASP A 353 34.77 21.32 63.74
C ASP A 353 33.88 22.41 64.36
N ALA A 354 32.60 22.44 64.00
CA ALA A 354 31.65 23.39 64.53
C ALA A 354 31.34 23.16 66.02
N LYS A 355 31.27 21.89 66.48
CA LYS A 355 31.14 21.56 67.91
C LYS A 355 32.35 22.06 68.70
N ALA A 356 33.56 21.82 68.21
CA ALA A 356 34.78 22.28 68.86
C ALA A 356 34.80 23.83 68.96
N ALA A 357 34.43 24.51 67.88
CA ALA A 357 34.33 25.98 67.88
C ALA A 357 33.23 26.50 68.81
N SER A 358 32.09 25.80 68.92
CA SER A 358 31.02 26.13 69.86
C SER A 358 31.47 26.01 71.31
N ILE A 359 32.25 24.98 71.66
CA ILE A 359 32.79 24.80 73.02
C ILE A 359 33.72 25.98 73.37
N ILE A 360 34.61 26.35 72.45
CA ILE A 360 35.50 27.51 72.64
C ILE A 360 34.70 28.81 72.79
N ALA A 361 33.64 28.98 72.01
CA ALA A 361 32.76 30.14 72.13
C ALA A 361 32.04 30.18 73.49
N ASP A 362 31.54 29.05 73.97
CA ASP A 362 30.90 28.92 75.29
C ASP A 362 31.89 29.22 76.44
N GLU A 363 33.13 28.72 76.36
CA GLU A 363 34.19 29.03 77.33
C GLU A 363 34.55 30.52 77.36
N LYS A 364 34.73 31.14 76.18
CA LYS A 364 35.04 32.57 76.07
C LYS A 364 33.88 33.44 76.53
N LEU A 365 32.65 33.03 76.27
CA LEU A 365 31.45 33.68 76.79
C LEU A 365 31.41 33.66 78.32
N ALA A 366 31.67 32.50 78.94
CA ALA A 366 31.71 32.39 80.40
C ALA A 366 32.79 33.28 81.03
N LEU A 367 33.96 33.40 80.39
CA LEU A 367 35.02 34.32 80.81
C LEU A 367 34.60 35.79 80.68
N ALA A 368 33.93 36.16 79.58
CA ALA A 368 33.40 37.51 79.39
C ALA A 368 32.35 37.87 80.45
N GLN A 369 31.43 36.96 80.77
CA GLN A 369 30.43 37.14 81.82
C GLN A 369 31.07 37.34 83.20
N LYS A 370 32.08 36.53 83.54
CA LYS A 370 32.83 36.69 84.79
C LYS A 370 33.57 38.03 84.84
N ALA A 371 34.24 38.42 83.75
CA ALA A 371 34.97 39.68 83.69
C ALA A 371 34.02 40.90 83.77
N ALA A 372 32.83 40.81 83.15
CA ALA A 372 31.78 41.82 83.26
C ALA A 372 31.29 41.97 84.71
N ALA A 373 30.98 40.85 85.38
CA ALA A 373 30.59 40.86 86.79
C ALA A 373 31.69 41.45 87.70
N GLU A 374 32.96 41.10 87.48
CA GLU A 374 34.08 41.70 88.21
C GLU A 374 34.24 43.20 87.93
N ALA A 375 33.92 43.67 86.71
CA ALA A 375 33.97 45.08 86.35
C ALA A 375 32.86 45.89 87.01
N GLU A 376 31.66 45.31 87.14
CA GLU A 376 30.55 45.87 87.90
C GLU A 376 30.86 45.92 89.40
N GLU A 377 31.42 44.85 89.97
CA GLU A 377 31.74 44.76 91.40
C GLU A 377 32.88 45.70 91.81
N LYS A 378 34.01 45.65 91.09
CA LYS A 378 35.23 46.39 91.47
C LYS A 378 35.20 47.84 91.00
N GLY A 379 34.49 48.15 89.92
CA GLY A 379 34.39 49.50 89.38
C GLY A 379 35.74 50.08 88.93
N THR A 380 36.75 49.24 88.60
CA THR A 380 38.10 49.70 88.23
C THR A 380 38.31 49.80 86.71
N ILE A 381 39.17 50.73 86.25
CA ILE A 381 39.59 50.77 84.82
C ILE A 381 40.22 49.44 84.40
N GLU A 382 40.98 48.78 85.27
CA GLU A 382 41.60 47.50 84.94
C GLU A 382 40.55 46.39 84.78
N SER A 383 39.56 46.31 85.66
CA SER A 383 38.45 45.36 85.52
C SER A 383 37.58 45.66 84.29
N ALA A 384 37.34 46.95 83.97
CA ALA A 384 36.64 47.34 82.75
C ALA A 384 37.42 46.96 81.47
N ARG A 385 38.74 47.14 81.44
CA ARG A 385 39.57 46.69 80.30
C ARG A 385 39.56 45.17 80.14
N LYS A 386 39.64 44.42 81.24
CA LYS A 386 39.52 42.95 81.22
C LYS A 386 38.15 42.50 80.69
N ALA A 387 37.07 43.19 81.06
CA ALA A 387 35.72 42.92 80.54
C ALA A 387 35.60 43.22 79.03
N ASP A 388 36.12 44.35 78.55
CA ASP A 388 36.13 44.68 77.12
C ASP A 388 36.97 43.67 76.30
N GLU A 389 38.17 43.33 76.78
CA GLU A 389 39.03 42.34 76.11
C GLU A 389 38.37 40.96 76.05
N ALA A 390 37.84 40.47 77.18
CA ALA A 390 37.12 39.20 77.22
C ALA A 390 35.86 39.22 76.34
N GLY A 391 35.12 40.34 76.31
CA GLY A 391 33.96 40.53 75.45
C GLY A 391 34.31 40.45 73.96
N ARG A 392 35.42 41.09 73.53
CA ARG A 392 35.90 41.01 72.15
C ARG A 392 36.37 39.61 71.78
N GLU A 393 37.05 38.91 72.68
CA GLU A 393 37.45 37.51 72.46
C GLU A 393 36.22 36.59 72.32
N ALA A 394 35.20 36.76 73.17
CA ALA A 394 33.95 36.02 73.08
C ALA A 394 33.22 36.29 71.76
N LYS A 395 33.13 37.55 71.34
CA LYS A 395 32.51 37.93 70.05
C LYS A 395 33.26 37.33 68.86
N LYS A 396 34.61 37.35 68.88
CA LYS A 396 35.43 36.72 67.83
C LYS A 396 35.23 35.20 67.78
N ALA A 397 35.16 34.53 68.93
CA ALA A 397 34.90 33.10 69.01
C ALA A 397 33.49 32.76 68.51
N ALA A 398 32.48 33.54 68.90
CA ALA A 398 31.09 33.40 68.45
C ALA A 398 30.95 33.58 66.93
N LEU A 399 31.61 34.59 66.34
CA LEU A 399 31.63 34.77 64.88
C LEU A 399 32.30 33.60 64.14
N THR A 400 33.35 33.03 64.73
CA THR A 400 34.01 31.85 64.17
C THR A 400 33.08 30.63 64.21
N ALA A 401 32.41 30.41 65.35
CA ALA A 401 31.43 29.35 65.51
C ALA A 401 30.23 29.53 64.54
N ALA A 402 29.72 30.74 64.39
CA ALA A 402 28.63 31.07 63.46
C ALA A 402 29.02 30.82 62.00
N ARG A 403 30.24 31.18 61.60
CA ARG A 403 30.76 30.87 60.25
C ARG A 403 30.84 29.37 60.00
N LEU A 404 31.36 28.60 60.97
CA LEU A 404 31.43 27.15 60.87
C LEU A 404 30.03 26.51 60.87
N ALA A 405 29.06 27.07 61.60
CA ALA A 405 27.66 26.65 61.57
C ALA A 405 27.03 26.84 60.18
N GLN A 406 27.31 27.96 59.50
CA GLN A 406 26.88 28.16 58.11
C GLN A 406 27.51 27.13 57.15
N GLU A 407 28.79 26.79 57.37
CA GLU A 407 29.45 25.75 56.59
C GLU A 407 28.85 24.36 56.83
N VAL A 408 28.53 24.04 58.09
CA VAL A 408 27.80 22.82 58.48
C VAL A 408 26.43 22.77 57.80
N ALA A 409 25.64 23.85 57.85
CA ALA A 409 24.34 23.91 57.20
C ALA A 409 24.45 23.65 55.69
N ARG A 410 25.41 24.30 55.01
CA ARG A 410 25.65 24.11 53.57
C ARG A 410 26.05 22.67 53.23
N LYS A 411 26.97 22.07 54.00
CA LYS A 411 27.39 20.68 53.76
C LYS A 411 26.31 19.68 54.14
N GLY A 412 25.48 19.99 55.13
CA GLY A 412 24.27 19.23 55.47
C GLY A 412 23.26 19.24 54.33
N GLU A 413 23.02 20.39 53.70
CA GLU A 413 22.15 20.48 52.52
C GLU A 413 22.66 19.61 51.36
N VAL A 414 23.97 19.67 51.07
CA VAL A 414 24.61 18.80 50.06
C VAL A 414 24.44 17.32 50.40
N ALA A 415 24.60 16.93 51.68
CA ALA A 415 24.36 15.56 52.12
C ALA A 415 22.89 15.14 51.97
N GLY A 416 21.94 16.04 52.22
CA GLY A 416 20.52 15.77 52.02
C GLY A 416 20.12 15.64 50.55
N ILE A 417 20.73 16.42 49.65
CA ILE A 417 20.52 16.27 48.20
C ILE A 417 21.07 14.93 47.73
N ALA A 418 22.34 14.63 48.05
CA ALA A 418 22.97 13.36 47.69
C ALA A 418 22.24 12.15 48.31
N GLY A 419 21.71 12.31 49.53
CA GLY A 419 20.92 11.29 50.20
C GLY A 419 19.61 10.97 49.48
N ARG A 420 18.89 11.99 48.99
CA ARG A 420 17.69 11.79 48.18
C ARG A 420 18.00 11.17 46.81
N GLU A 421 19.05 11.63 46.13
CA GLU A 421 19.49 11.05 44.86
C GLU A 421 19.87 9.57 45.01
N ALA A 422 20.55 9.20 46.09
CA ALA A 422 20.86 7.80 46.40
C ALA A 422 19.58 6.97 46.66
N LEU A 423 18.60 7.51 47.38
CA LEU A 423 17.32 6.81 47.62
C LEU A 423 16.54 6.60 46.32
N GLU A 424 16.51 7.59 45.42
CA GLU A 424 15.87 7.46 44.11
C GLU A 424 16.60 6.41 43.26
N ALA A 425 17.93 6.47 43.19
CA ALA A 425 18.73 5.49 42.45
C ALA A 425 18.57 4.07 42.99
N ALA A 426 18.40 3.90 44.31
CA ALA A 426 18.13 2.61 44.93
C ALA A 426 16.81 1.96 44.45
N THR A 427 15.82 2.74 44.02
CA THR A 427 14.56 2.19 43.46
C THR A 427 14.72 1.65 42.04
N GLN A 428 15.79 2.01 41.34
CA GLN A 428 16.07 1.58 39.96
C GLN A 428 16.94 0.32 39.89
N VAL A 429 17.44 -0.16 41.03
CA VAL A 429 18.28 -1.35 41.14
C VAL A 429 17.65 -2.36 42.10
N SER A 430 18.17 -3.58 42.16
CA SER A 430 17.64 -4.64 43.03
C SER A 430 18.73 -5.32 43.86
N GLY A 431 18.33 -6.07 44.89
CA GLY A 431 19.24 -6.84 45.74
C GLY A 431 20.15 -5.97 46.61
N GLU A 432 21.38 -6.46 46.85
CA GLU A 432 22.35 -5.83 47.75
C GLU A 432 22.75 -4.41 47.32
N SER A 433 22.81 -4.14 46.01
CA SER A 433 23.05 -2.79 45.49
C SER A 433 21.97 -1.81 45.92
N ALA A 434 20.69 -2.21 45.85
CA ALA A 434 19.56 -1.37 46.26
C ALA A 434 19.61 -1.09 47.77
N GLU A 435 19.80 -2.12 48.58
CA GLU A 435 19.84 -1.98 50.05
C GLU A 435 21.02 -1.11 50.50
N SER A 436 22.20 -1.33 49.93
CA SER A 436 23.41 -0.58 50.29
C SER A 436 23.39 0.88 49.81
N THR A 437 22.81 1.14 48.64
CA THR A 437 22.58 2.51 48.14
C THR A 437 21.51 3.22 48.99
N ALA A 438 20.43 2.54 49.34
CA ALA A 438 19.39 3.09 50.21
C ALA A 438 19.92 3.38 51.62
N GLN A 439 20.79 2.52 52.16
CA GLN A 439 21.42 2.76 53.46
C GLN A 439 22.34 3.98 53.43
N ALA A 440 23.18 4.14 52.40
CA ALA A 440 23.98 5.33 52.22
C ALA A 440 23.12 6.60 52.12
N GLY A 441 21.99 6.52 51.41
CA GLY A 441 21.04 7.62 51.30
C GLY A 441 20.39 8.00 52.65
N ARG A 442 19.98 7.00 53.46
CA ARG A 442 19.46 7.24 54.82
C ARG A 442 20.52 7.85 55.73
N ASP A 443 21.72 7.30 55.75
CA ASP A 443 22.83 7.81 56.56
C ASP A 443 23.18 9.28 56.20
N ALA A 444 23.18 9.63 54.91
CA ALA A 444 23.45 10.99 54.45
C ALA A 444 22.34 11.97 54.87
N ASN A 445 21.08 11.55 54.82
CA ASN A 445 19.95 12.34 55.33
C ASN A 445 20.00 12.51 56.85
N GLU A 446 20.35 11.47 57.60
CA GLU A 446 20.54 11.57 59.06
C GLU A 446 21.68 12.55 59.40
N ALA A 447 22.77 12.53 58.64
CA ALA A 447 23.85 13.51 58.79
C ALA A 447 23.41 14.94 58.43
N ALA A 448 22.57 15.10 57.40
CA ALA A 448 21.98 16.39 57.02
C ALA A 448 21.09 16.96 58.13
N ASP A 449 20.23 16.12 58.74
CA ASP A 449 19.36 16.51 59.84
C ASP A 449 20.18 16.89 61.10
N ALA A 450 21.23 16.13 61.40
CA ALA A 450 22.15 16.43 62.48
C ALA A 450 22.90 17.75 62.25
N ALA A 451 23.35 18.00 61.02
CA ALA A 451 24.01 19.24 60.62
C ALA A 451 23.07 20.45 60.78
N SER A 452 21.83 20.33 60.31
CA SER A 452 20.82 21.39 60.41
C SER A 452 20.53 21.76 61.87
N LYS A 453 20.28 20.75 62.74
CA LYS A 453 20.03 20.98 64.17
C LYS A 453 21.21 21.62 64.89
N LEU A 454 22.43 21.16 64.60
CA LEU A 454 23.63 21.73 65.21
C LEU A 454 23.88 23.17 64.73
N ALA A 455 23.71 23.44 63.44
CA ALA A 455 23.89 24.78 62.91
C ALA A 455 22.91 25.77 63.54
N GLU A 456 21.67 25.35 63.78
CA GLU A 456 20.66 26.15 64.49
C GLU A 456 21.05 26.40 65.95
N ASP A 457 21.49 25.38 66.69
CA ASP A 457 21.95 25.52 68.08
C ASP A 457 23.15 26.48 68.19
N ILE A 458 24.15 26.33 67.32
CA ILE A 458 25.33 27.21 67.30
C ILE A 458 24.94 28.65 66.92
N ALA A 459 24.02 28.83 65.96
CA ALA A 459 23.52 30.16 65.61
C ALA A 459 22.84 30.85 66.80
N GLN A 460 21.98 30.13 67.53
CA GLN A 460 21.34 30.64 68.75
C GLN A 460 22.36 30.97 69.84
N LYS A 461 23.38 30.12 70.03
CA LYS A 461 24.48 30.39 70.99
C LYS A 461 25.31 31.61 70.59
N ALA A 462 25.64 31.75 69.31
CA ALA A 462 26.39 32.89 68.81
C ALA A 462 25.62 34.20 69.00
N GLU A 463 24.31 34.19 68.78
CA GLU A 463 23.43 35.34 69.05
C GLU A 463 23.43 35.71 70.54
N ARG A 464 23.32 34.72 71.44
CA ARG A 464 23.45 34.96 72.90
C ARG A 464 24.81 35.53 73.27
N ALA A 465 25.88 35.01 72.69
CA ALA A 465 27.23 35.49 72.94
C ALA A 465 27.43 36.94 72.47
N ASP A 466 26.80 37.34 71.36
CA ASP A 466 26.81 38.71 70.88
C ASP A 466 26.11 39.66 71.86
N ILE A 467 24.90 39.29 72.31
CA ILE A 467 24.13 40.06 73.31
C ILE A 467 24.91 40.21 74.62
N GLU A 468 25.52 39.14 75.11
CA GLU A 468 26.28 39.16 76.37
C GLU A 468 27.62 39.91 76.24
N SER A 469 28.27 39.85 75.07
CA SER A 469 29.45 40.67 74.77
C SER A 469 29.10 42.17 74.80
N ASP A 470 27.96 42.54 74.21
CA ASP A 470 27.48 43.92 74.22
C ASP A 470 27.12 44.38 75.66
N LYS A 471 26.58 43.49 76.51
CA LYS A 471 26.38 43.77 77.95
C LYS A 471 27.70 43.97 78.68
N ALA A 472 28.71 43.12 78.44
CA ALA A 472 30.04 43.25 79.04
C ALA A 472 30.71 44.58 78.64
N LEU A 473 30.57 44.98 77.38
CA LEU A 473 31.03 46.28 76.88
C LEU A 473 30.28 47.43 77.55
N ALA A 474 28.95 47.33 77.68
CA ALA A 474 28.14 48.33 78.37
C ALA A 474 28.55 48.49 79.85
N ALA A 475 28.81 47.38 80.56
CA ALA A 475 29.30 47.38 81.94
C ALA A 475 30.70 48.01 82.04
N ALA A 476 31.60 47.69 81.10
CA ALA A 476 32.93 48.30 81.04
C ALA A 476 32.85 49.83 80.81
N ILE A 477 31.97 50.28 79.90
CA ILE A 477 31.73 51.71 79.65
C ILE A 477 31.14 52.38 80.89
N ALA A 478 30.13 51.79 81.53
CA ALA A 478 29.50 52.32 82.74
C ALA A 478 30.51 52.47 83.89
N SER A 479 31.36 51.46 84.10
CA SER A 479 32.44 51.48 85.09
C SER A 479 33.48 52.58 84.79
N ALA A 480 33.91 52.71 83.53
CA ALA A 480 34.82 53.77 83.10
C ALA A 480 34.21 55.17 83.27
N VAL A 481 32.92 55.34 82.97
CA VAL A 481 32.18 56.58 83.15
C VAL A 481 32.04 56.92 84.64
N ALA A 482 31.71 55.94 85.49
CA ALA A 482 31.66 56.14 86.94
C ALA A 482 33.01 56.58 87.51
N GLN A 483 34.12 56.00 87.05
CA GLN A 483 35.47 56.46 87.43
C GLN A 483 35.78 57.87 86.92
N ALA A 484 35.40 58.18 85.68
CA ALA A 484 35.60 59.51 85.12
C ALA A 484 34.81 60.56 85.92
N PHE A 485 33.58 60.25 86.32
CA PHE A 485 32.78 61.10 87.21
C PHE A 485 33.40 61.23 88.60
N ALA A 486 33.87 60.14 89.22
CA ALA A 486 34.54 60.20 90.52
C ALA A 486 35.82 61.07 90.47
N LYS A 487 36.64 60.93 89.43
CA LYS A 487 37.83 61.77 89.21
C LYS A 487 37.45 63.22 88.90
N ALA A 488 36.38 63.45 88.14
CA ALA A 488 35.87 64.79 87.86
C ALA A 488 35.34 65.44 89.14
N GLU A 489 34.68 64.69 90.02
CA GLU A 489 34.21 65.16 91.32
C GLU A 489 35.37 65.44 92.28
N GLU A 490 36.40 64.58 92.32
CA GLU A 490 37.65 64.86 93.05
C GLU A 490 38.35 66.12 92.51
N ALA A 491 38.46 66.26 91.19
CA ALA A 491 39.02 67.46 90.55
C ALA A 491 38.17 68.70 90.83
N GLN A 492 36.85 68.57 90.85
CA GLN A 492 35.92 69.65 91.19
C GLN A 492 36.02 70.02 92.67
N ARG A 493 36.11 69.06 93.60
CA ARG A 493 36.35 69.31 95.03
C ARG A 493 37.73 69.93 95.26
N ALA A 494 38.77 69.46 94.58
CA ALA A 494 40.09 70.06 94.62
C ALA A 494 40.07 71.50 94.08
N SER A 495 39.35 71.74 92.98
CA SER A 495 39.12 73.08 92.41
C SER A 495 38.33 73.99 93.36
N GLN A 496 37.26 73.50 93.98
CA GLN A 496 36.48 74.25 94.98
C GLN A 496 37.31 74.56 96.23
N THR A 497 38.15 73.63 96.67
CA THR A 497 39.07 73.84 97.80
C THR A 497 40.18 74.83 97.45
N ALA A 498 40.67 74.79 96.21
CA ALA A 498 41.62 75.79 95.71
C ALA A 498 40.95 77.17 95.55
N SER A 499 39.70 77.21 95.09
CA SER A 499 38.89 78.42 94.96
C SER A 499 38.52 79.03 96.30
N SER A 500 38.16 78.22 97.30
CA SER A 500 37.89 78.71 98.66
C SER A 500 39.15 79.25 99.32
N LYS A 501 40.28 78.53 99.20
CA LYS A 501 41.58 79.05 99.64
C LYS A 501 41.97 80.35 98.92
N ALA A 502 41.73 80.45 97.61
CA ALA A 502 41.96 81.67 96.86
C ALA A 502 41.03 82.81 97.31
N ALA A 503 39.76 82.51 97.61
CA ALA A 503 38.78 83.47 98.12
C ALA A 503 39.12 83.94 99.54
N ASP A 504 39.60 83.06 100.42
CA ASP A 504 40.06 83.42 101.77
C ASP A 504 41.31 84.30 101.71
N ILE A 505 42.28 83.97 100.83
CA ILE A 505 43.45 84.82 100.58
C ILE A 505 43.03 86.19 100.04
N ALA A 506 42.07 86.22 99.12
CA ALA A 506 41.54 87.47 98.57
C ALA A 506 40.79 88.29 99.63
N ARG A 507 40.04 87.66 100.54
CA ARG A 507 39.35 88.33 101.64
C ARG A 507 40.32 88.89 102.67
N ILE A 508 41.34 88.14 103.05
CA ILE A 508 42.40 88.62 103.96
C ILE A 508 43.11 89.84 103.34
N LYS A 509 43.46 89.78 102.05
CA LYS A 509 44.04 90.94 101.35
C LYS A 509 43.07 92.12 101.26
N ALA A 510 41.79 91.87 101.03
CA ALA A 510 40.77 92.91 100.99
C ALA A 510 40.60 93.59 102.36
N GLU A 511 40.60 92.83 103.45
CA GLU A 511 40.57 93.34 104.82
C GLU A 511 41.84 94.12 105.17
N GLU A 512 43.02 93.67 104.75
CA GLU A 512 44.27 94.44 104.88
C GLU A 512 44.21 95.77 104.10
N THR A 513 43.65 95.76 102.88
CA THR A 513 43.47 97.00 102.11
C THR A 513 42.41 97.93 102.68
N ASP A 514 41.32 97.40 103.26
CA ASP A 514 40.27 98.22 103.89
C ASP A 514 40.78 98.82 105.20
N LYS A 515 41.60 98.08 105.96
CA LYS A 515 42.27 98.59 107.16
C LYS A 515 43.28 99.68 106.82
N ALA A 516 44.08 99.49 105.79
CA ALA A 516 45.00 100.52 105.28
C ALA A 516 44.26 101.76 104.76
N ALA A 517 43.12 101.58 104.09
CA ALA A 517 42.28 102.68 103.62
C ALA A 517 41.65 103.46 104.78
N ARG A 518 41.15 102.78 105.83
CA ARG A 518 40.60 103.44 107.02
C ARG A 518 41.67 104.20 107.82
N GLU A 519 42.88 103.67 107.92
CA GLU A 519 44.01 104.38 108.54
C GLU A 519 44.45 105.60 107.71
N ALA A 520 44.34 105.55 106.38
CA ALA A 520 44.60 106.70 105.52
C ALA A 520 43.51 107.78 105.66
N VAL A 521 42.24 107.38 105.78
CA VAL A 521 41.11 108.29 106.00
C VAL A 521 41.17 108.94 107.38
N SER A 522 41.48 108.19 108.45
CA SER A 522 41.58 108.78 109.80
C SER A 522 42.73 109.78 109.91
N ARG A 523 43.87 109.53 109.25
CA ARG A 523 44.96 110.51 109.16
C ARG A 523 44.57 111.75 108.36
N ALA A 524 43.78 111.61 107.31
CA ALA A 524 43.27 112.75 106.54
C ALA A 524 42.27 113.60 107.36
N GLU A 525 41.41 112.96 108.16
CA GLU A 525 40.47 113.65 109.05
C GLU A 525 41.17 114.35 110.22
N GLU A 526 42.22 113.77 110.82
CA GLU A 526 43.04 114.45 111.84
C GLU A 526 43.74 115.70 111.29
N ILE A 527 44.26 115.63 110.06
CA ILE A 527 44.90 116.76 109.39
C ILE A 527 43.89 117.86 109.05
N ALA A 528 42.67 117.50 108.62
CA ALA A 528 41.60 118.44 108.33
C ALA A 528 41.07 119.14 109.61
N LEU A 529 40.91 118.40 110.71
CA LEU A 529 40.49 118.95 112.01
C LEU A 529 41.55 119.86 112.63
N ALA A 530 42.85 119.55 112.45
CA ALA A 530 43.94 120.43 112.88
C ALA A 530 43.97 121.74 112.07
N ALA A 531 43.71 121.67 110.76
CA ALA A 531 43.61 122.85 109.90
C ALA A 531 42.38 123.73 110.22
N GLN A 532 41.25 123.11 110.58
CA GLN A 532 40.02 123.82 110.94
C GLN A 532 40.14 124.54 112.29
N ARG A 533 40.74 123.91 113.31
CA ARG A 533 41.01 124.56 114.61
C ARG A 533 41.97 125.75 114.48
N ALA A 534 42.97 125.66 113.60
CA ALA A 534 43.88 126.76 113.32
C ALA A 534 43.19 127.92 112.57
N ALA A 535 42.19 127.63 111.74
CA ALA A 535 41.39 128.65 111.05
C ALA A 535 40.40 129.36 111.99
N ASP A 536 39.79 128.64 112.93
CA ASP A 536 38.85 129.20 113.90
C ASP A 536 39.54 130.10 114.95
N GLU A 537 40.76 129.76 115.38
CA GLU A 537 41.59 130.64 116.24
C GLU A 537 42.07 131.91 115.52
N ALA A 538 42.23 131.86 114.20
CA ALA A 538 42.59 133.01 113.37
C ALA A 538 41.40 133.96 113.13
N MET A 539 40.17 133.43 113.02
CA MET A 539 38.95 134.24 112.86
C MET A 539 38.50 134.89 114.18
N ALA A 540 38.67 134.22 115.33
CA ALA A 540 38.36 134.81 116.64
C ALA A 540 39.25 136.03 117.00
N LYS A 541 40.51 136.07 116.53
CA LYS A 541 41.40 137.23 116.70
C LYS A 541 41.14 138.36 115.69
N ALA A 542 40.43 138.09 114.59
CA ALA A 542 40.06 139.08 113.59
C ALA A 542 38.79 139.87 113.99
N GLU A 543 37.88 139.28 114.77
CA GLU A 543 36.64 139.94 115.23
C GLU A 543 36.87 141.03 116.31
N GLU A 544 37.88 140.89 117.19
CA GLU A 544 38.26 141.97 118.14
C GLU A 544 38.90 143.19 117.45
N ALA A 545 39.51 143.00 116.27
CA ALA A 545 40.21 144.06 115.54
C ALA A 545 39.31 144.85 114.57
N LEU A 546 38.16 144.29 114.16
CA LEU A 546 37.25 144.88 113.17
C LEU A 546 36.16 145.80 113.77
N VAL A 547 35.78 145.64 115.05
CA VAL A 547 34.75 146.48 115.70
C VAL A 547 35.29 147.86 116.14
N LYS A 548 36.60 148.02 116.36
CA LYS A 548 37.22 149.32 116.71
C LYS A 548 37.51 150.25 115.53
N LYS A 549 37.59 149.75 114.29
CA LYS A 549 37.95 150.57 113.11
C LYS A 549 36.75 151.07 112.30
N ILE A 550 35.56 150.51 112.49
CA ILE A 550 34.37 150.84 111.69
C ILE A 550 33.56 152.03 112.27
N VAL A 551 33.75 152.43 113.54
CA VAL A 551 32.95 153.51 114.18
C VAL A 551 33.60 154.92 114.12
N LYS A 552 34.78 155.12 113.49
CA LYS A 552 35.44 156.46 113.44
C LYS A 552 35.76 157.03 112.05
N LYS A 553 35.26 156.45 110.95
CA LYS A 553 35.49 157.05 109.61
C LYS A 553 34.28 157.03 108.67
N LEU A 554 33.09 157.32 109.21
CA LEU A 554 32.10 158.12 108.48
C LEU A 554 32.25 159.58 108.95
N THR A 555 32.32 160.53 108.00
CA THR A 555 32.19 162.00 108.14
C THR A 555 33.38 162.84 108.66
N GLN A 556 34.32 163.21 107.76
CA GLN A 556 34.70 164.62 107.46
C GLN A 556 35.69 164.77 106.26
N SER A 557 35.18 165.32 105.15
CA SER A 557 35.79 165.99 103.96
C SER A 557 36.61 165.30 102.83
N GLU A 558 37.10 164.05 102.91
CA GLU A 558 37.96 163.50 101.81
C GLU A 558 37.27 162.58 100.78
N PHE A 559 35.96 162.33 100.87
CA PHE A 559 35.26 161.31 100.05
C PHE A 559 34.98 161.69 98.59
N VAL A 560 35.19 162.95 98.17
CA VAL A 560 34.98 163.36 96.76
C VAL A 560 36.24 163.16 95.90
N LEU A 561 37.44 163.20 96.50
CA LEU A 561 38.69 163.15 95.74
C LEU A 561 39.00 161.75 95.19
N TYR A 562 38.74 160.70 95.98
CA TYR A 562 39.06 159.33 95.56
C TYR A 562 38.16 158.80 94.44
N MET A 563 36.90 159.24 94.37
CA MET A 563 36.01 158.85 93.28
C MET A 563 36.41 159.47 91.94
N ILE A 564 36.99 160.68 91.94
CA ILE A 564 37.48 161.34 90.73
C ILE A 564 38.78 160.68 90.22
N VAL A 565 39.67 160.26 91.12
CA VAL A 565 40.94 159.57 90.78
C VAL A 565 40.68 158.19 90.16
N ILE A 566 39.66 157.45 90.59
CA ILE A 566 39.38 156.10 90.08
C ILE A 566 38.64 156.13 88.73
N ILE A 567 37.74 157.10 88.49
CA ILE A 567 37.11 157.22 87.16
C ILE A 567 38.12 157.71 86.11
N LEU A 568 39.06 158.59 86.46
CA LEU A 568 40.14 159.00 85.54
C LEU A 568 41.13 157.87 85.25
N ALA A 569 41.41 156.97 86.21
CA ALA A 569 42.28 155.81 86.00
C ALA A 569 41.69 154.81 84.98
N ILE A 570 40.36 154.67 84.90
CA ILE A 570 39.68 153.79 83.94
C ILE A 570 39.75 154.37 82.51
N VAL A 571 39.77 155.70 82.36
CA VAL A 571 40.00 156.37 81.06
C VAL A 571 41.49 156.34 80.67
N PHE A 572 42.41 156.39 81.62
CA PHE A 572 43.86 156.34 81.35
C PHE A 572 44.38 154.93 81.01
N GLY A 573 43.86 153.88 81.64
CA GLY A 573 44.30 152.50 81.34
C GLY A 573 43.92 152.04 79.92
N SER A 574 42.78 152.50 79.42
CA SER A 574 42.32 152.19 78.05
C SER A 574 43.10 152.93 76.96
N VAL A 575 43.76 154.06 77.28
CA VAL A 575 44.63 154.79 76.34
C VAL A 575 46.09 154.29 76.39
N PHE A 576 46.56 153.76 77.53
CA PHE A 576 47.97 153.39 77.70
C PHE A 576 48.40 152.12 76.94
N LEU A 577 47.56 151.10 76.80
CA LEU A 577 47.98 149.94 76.00
C LEU A 577 47.89 150.20 74.49
N ALA A 578 47.11 151.20 74.06
CA ALA A 578 47.09 151.64 72.66
C ALA A 578 48.38 152.38 72.26
N VAL A 579 49.07 153.05 73.19
CA VAL A 579 50.40 153.65 72.96
C VAL A 579 51.53 152.62 73.08
N ALA A 580 51.37 151.53 73.85
CA ALA A 580 52.32 150.41 73.87
C ALA A 580 52.30 149.55 72.59
N LEU A 581 51.25 149.64 71.76
CA LEU A 581 51.26 149.13 70.37
C LEU A 581 52.00 150.05 69.37
N THR A 582 52.63 151.14 69.82
CA THR A 582 53.51 152.00 68.98
C THR A 582 54.96 152.10 69.45
N ALA A 583 55.35 151.39 70.51
CA ALA A 583 56.74 151.30 70.93
C ALA A 583 57.02 149.96 71.63
N GLY A 584 57.82 149.12 70.97
CA GLY A 584 58.68 148.16 71.67
C GLY A 584 58.12 146.75 71.81
N LEU A 585 58.92 145.69 71.84
CA LEU A 585 60.21 145.60 72.52
C LEU A 585 60.10 145.97 73.99
#